data_AF-A0A397VE68-F1
#
_entry.id   AF-A0A397VE68-F1
#
_cell.length_a   1.000
_cell.length_b   1.000
_cell.length_c   1.000
_cell.angle_alpha   90.00
_cell.angle_beta   90.00
_cell.angle_gamma   90.00
#
_symmetry.space_group_name_H-M   'P 1'
#
loop_
_entity.id
_entity.type
_entity.pdbx_description
1 polymer ?
#
loop_
_entity_poly.entity_id
_entity_poly.type
_entity_poly.pdbx_seq_one_letter_code
_entity_poly.pdbx_strand_id
1 'polypeptide(L)'
;MKTSDQKASGKFLGAYVFSPEKGLENKHPVTGLDFASLYPSIIMTYNLSPEKMVSTFSEVNELQRENKVLHSIKFKYNGKLMQAWTIWHENKSDHKGFFLKILETLLSMRNKIKAQLKPIGKKKEYMGLVKSRMDLASESISIASIIKDVLSSAKDTKEHAEMAKILDPFIDLSYDDFIKKYSSVCFTYDSINSKQKAIKLYMNSFYSVTSRSDSPFYELGIARGVISAGQENIKLVAEYVKKKGFGIKYSNTDSLYLTCLDFCYEKYELAYNNSTISKLEYWTEMVKITIEVMEKLRNEINTFLKLKSRSDYLKIAYEEVLFPVVFTGKKKYFGIPHKDAINFDLKKLFVKGIDTVKQVKS
;
A
#
# COMPACT_ATOMS: atom_id res chain seq x y z
N MET A 1 -27.95 41.16 -12.34
CA MET A 1 -27.61 41.11 -10.91
C MET A 1 -26.84 39.82 -10.68
N LYS A 2 -25.50 39.89 -10.67
CA LYS A 2 -24.60 38.74 -10.53
C LYS A 2 -24.57 38.32 -9.06
N THR A 3 -25.17 37.18 -8.71
CA THR A 3 -24.99 36.56 -7.40
C THR A 3 -23.58 35.98 -7.33
N SER A 4 -22.79 36.51 -6.39
CA SER A 4 -21.45 36.03 -6.06
C SER A 4 -21.51 34.61 -5.49
N ASP A 5 -21.03 33.63 -6.24
CA ASP A 5 -20.75 32.29 -5.72
C ASP A 5 -19.60 32.36 -4.71
N GLN A 6 -19.96 32.47 -3.43
CA GLN A 6 -19.02 32.28 -2.35
C GLN A 6 -18.52 30.83 -2.39
N LYS A 7 -17.23 30.66 -2.73
CA LYS A 7 -16.46 29.43 -2.48
C LYS A 7 -16.53 29.06 -1.00
N ALA A 8 -17.52 28.26 -0.62
CA ALA A 8 -17.59 27.64 0.69
C ALA A 8 -16.56 26.51 0.77
N SER A 9 -15.32 26.87 1.13
CA SER A 9 -14.28 25.92 1.52
C SER A 9 -14.63 25.31 2.88
N GLY A 10 -15.62 24.43 2.92
CA GLY A 10 -15.92 23.63 4.10
C GLY A 10 -14.70 22.76 4.43
N LYS A 11 -13.92 23.16 5.44
CA LYS A 11 -12.82 22.37 6.00
C LYS A 11 -13.34 20.97 6.33
N PHE A 12 -12.86 19.99 5.56
CA PHE A 12 -13.21 18.59 5.67
C PHE A 12 -12.84 18.06 7.07
N LEU A 13 -13.78 17.35 7.72
CA LEU A 13 -13.42 16.46 8.83
C LEU A 13 -12.47 15.40 8.28
N GLY A 14 -11.18 15.57 8.56
CA GLY A 14 -10.12 14.67 8.11
C GLY A 14 -10.34 13.22 8.56
N ALA A 15 -9.60 12.30 7.93
CA ALA A 15 -9.62 10.88 8.26
C ALA A 15 -9.43 10.61 9.77
N TYR A 16 -9.93 9.47 10.23
CA TYR A 16 -9.66 8.96 11.57
C TYR A 16 -8.17 8.64 11.71
N VAL A 17 -7.46 9.36 12.59
CA VAL A 17 -6.00 9.28 12.72
C VAL A 17 -5.64 8.96 14.17
N PHE A 18 -5.11 7.76 14.42
CA PHE A 18 -4.29 7.48 15.59
C PHE A 18 -3.00 8.28 15.45
N SER A 19 -2.78 9.21 16.37
CA SER A 19 -1.54 10.01 16.35
C SER A 19 -0.39 9.14 16.83
N PRO A 20 0.80 9.22 16.19
CA PRO A 20 1.93 8.40 16.61
C PRO A 20 2.48 8.92 17.93
N GLU A 21 2.91 7.99 18.79
CA GLU A 21 3.83 8.31 19.88
C GLU A 21 5.15 8.76 19.26
N LYS A 22 5.56 9.99 19.56
CA LYS A 22 6.80 10.55 19.02
C LYS A 22 7.98 9.92 19.75
N GLY A 23 9.00 9.51 19.00
CA GLY A 23 10.20 8.92 19.55
C GLY A 23 10.73 7.76 18.71
N LEU A 24 11.77 7.14 19.23
CA LEU A 24 12.34 5.91 18.70
C LEU A 24 11.53 4.70 19.21
N GLU A 25 11.00 3.93 18.28
CA GLU A 25 10.46 2.60 18.51
C GLU A 25 11.52 1.57 18.09
N ASN A 26 12.17 1.00 19.09
CA ASN A 26 13.17 -0.05 18.96
C ASN A 26 12.86 -1.27 19.83
N LYS A 27 11.68 -1.30 20.47
CA LYS A 27 11.20 -2.45 21.24
C LYS A 27 10.53 -3.45 20.31
N HIS A 28 9.69 -2.98 19.38
CA HIS A 28 8.95 -3.86 18.47
C HIS A 28 9.03 -3.41 17.01
N PRO A 29 9.19 -4.34 16.06
CA PRO A 29 8.99 -4.05 14.64
C PRO A 29 7.59 -3.50 14.36
N VAL A 30 7.51 -2.50 13.49
CA VAL A 30 6.26 -1.84 13.12
C VAL A 30 5.91 -2.14 11.67
N THR A 31 4.73 -2.71 11.42
CA THR A 31 4.27 -3.09 10.09
C THR A 31 3.22 -2.16 9.55
N GLY A 32 3.46 -1.60 8.36
CA GLY A 32 2.45 -0.86 7.61
C GLY A 32 1.53 -1.81 6.82
N LEU A 33 0.22 -1.77 7.11
CA LEU A 33 -0.82 -2.36 6.28
C LEU A 33 -1.64 -1.24 5.64
N ASP A 34 -1.72 -1.21 4.30
CA ASP A 34 -2.35 -0.14 3.50
C ASP A 34 -3.44 -0.68 2.57
N PHE A 35 -4.54 0.05 2.41
CA PHE A 35 -5.57 -0.33 1.45
C PHE A 35 -5.08 -0.21 0.00
N ALA A 36 -5.16 -1.32 -0.74
CA ALA A 36 -4.76 -1.35 -2.14
C ALA A 36 -5.70 -0.48 -3.00
N SER A 37 -5.23 0.68 -3.43
CA SER A 37 -6.00 1.64 -4.24
C SER A 37 -7.36 1.99 -3.58
N LEU A 38 -7.33 2.47 -2.33
CA LEU A 38 -8.51 2.69 -1.49
C LEU A 38 -9.73 3.27 -2.23
N TYR A 39 -9.60 4.44 -2.86
CA TYR A 39 -10.75 5.12 -3.49
C TYR A 39 -11.36 4.33 -4.65
N PRO A 40 -10.60 3.90 -5.68
CA PRO A 40 -11.13 2.98 -6.69
C PRO A 40 -11.78 1.74 -6.09
N SER A 41 -11.16 1.13 -5.08
CA SER A 41 -11.66 -0.09 -4.45
C SER A 41 -12.98 0.14 -3.72
N ILE A 42 -13.17 1.29 -3.06
CA ILE A 42 -14.45 1.68 -2.45
C ILE A 42 -15.51 1.93 -3.51
N ILE A 43 -15.17 2.66 -4.58
CA ILE A 43 -16.08 2.90 -5.71
C ILE A 43 -16.59 1.56 -6.23
N MET A 44 -15.67 0.61 -6.47
CA MET A 44 -16.00 -0.73 -6.94
C MET A 44 -16.81 -1.55 -5.93
N THR A 45 -16.46 -1.49 -4.64
CA THR A 45 -17.11 -2.27 -3.58
C THR A 45 -18.57 -1.88 -3.38
N TYR A 46 -18.87 -0.58 -3.37
CA TYR A 46 -20.20 -0.08 -3.05
C TYR A 46 -20.98 0.41 -4.28
N ASN A 47 -20.53 0.05 -5.49
CA ASN A 47 -21.18 0.43 -6.74
C ASN A 47 -21.37 1.96 -6.92
N LEU A 48 -20.41 2.78 -6.47
CA LEU A 48 -20.55 4.24 -6.47
C LEU A 48 -20.41 4.81 -7.89
N SER A 49 -21.52 4.85 -8.62
CA SER A 49 -21.62 5.34 -9.99
C SER A 49 -22.86 6.22 -10.13
N PRO A 50 -22.84 7.31 -10.91
CA PRO A 50 -23.95 8.27 -10.97
C PRO A 50 -25.32 7.63 -11.21
N GLU A 51 -25.39 6.68 -12.14
CA GLU A 51 -26.60 5.95 -12.52
C GLU A 51 -27.04 4.85 -11.54
N LYS A 52 -26.29 4.66 -10.45
CA LYS A 52 -26.62 3.74 -9.34
C LYS A 52 -26.96 4.46 -8.05
N MET A 53 -26.85 5.79 -8.04
CA MET A 53 -27.19 6.63 -6.90
C MET A 53 -28.70 6.80 -6.79
N VAL A 54 -29.20 6.75 -5.55
CA VAL A 54 -30.60 6.92 -5.18
C VAL A 54 -30.66 7.99 -4.10
N SER A 55 -31.53 8.98 -4.26
CA SER A 55 -31.56 10.16 -3.39
C SER A 55 -32.88 10.36 -2.64
N THR A 56 -33.93 9.61 -2.97
CA THR A 56 -35.25 9.77 -2.35
C THR A 56 -35.71 8.52 -1.60
N PHE A 57 -36.44 8.70 -0.50
CA PHE A 57 -36.99 7.57 0.25
C PHE A 57 -38.08 6.81 -0.53
N SER A 58 -38.81 7.47 -1.44
CA SER A 58 -39.80 6.80 -2.29
C SER A 58 -39.13 5.75 -3.19
N GLU A 59 -38.07 6.17 -3.88
CA GLU A 59 -37.29 5.29 -4.76
C GLU A 59 -36.60 4.17 -3.98
N VAL A 60 -36.09 4.46 -2.77
CA VAL A 60 -35.57 3.42 -1.85
C VAL A 60 -36.63 2.37 -1.54
N ASN A 61 -37.85 2.79 -1.19
CA ASN A 61 -38.94 1.87 -0.85
C ASN A 61 -39.38 1.03 -2.06
N GLU A 62 -39.40 1.63 -3.26
CA GLU A 62 -39.69 0.93 -4.52
C GLU A 62 -38.64 -0.15 -4.79
N LEU A 63 -37.35 0.23 -4.77
CA LEU A 63 -36.24 -0.70 -4.99
C LEU A 63 -36.20 -1.82 -3.94
N GLN A 64 -36.53 -1.53 -2.68
CA GLN A 64 -36.63 -2.54 -1.63
C GLN A 64 -37.78 -3.53 -1.87
N ARG A 65 -38.93 -3.07 -2.40
CA ARG A 65 -40.03 -3.95 -2.82
C ARG A 65 -39.62 -4.85 -3.99
N GLU A 66 -38.70 -4.39 -4.83
CA GLU A 66 -38.07 -5.18 -5.90
C GLU A 66 -36.91 -6.08 -5.40
N ASN A 67 -36.74 -6.24 -4.08
CA ASN A 67 -35.66 -7.01 -3.46
C ASN A 67 -34.25 -6.51 -3.81
N LYS A 68 -34.09 -5.24 -4.20
CA LYS A 68 -32.76 -4.64 -4.40
C LYS A 68 -32.14 -4.28 -3.06
N VAL A 69 -30.87 -4.65 -2.90
CA VAL A 69 -30.08 -4.30 -1.72
C VAL A 69 -29.42 -2.94 -1.96
N LEU A 70 -29.53 -2.04 -0.98
CA LEU A 70 -28.99 -0.69 -1.03
C LEU A 70 -27.91 -0.50 0.04
N HIS A 71 -26.82 0.18 -0.31
CA HIS A 71 -25.88 0.70 0.68
C HIS A 71 -26.24 2.13 1.02
N SER A 72 -26.41 2.42 2.31
CA SER A 72 -26.68 3.78 2.76
C SER A 72 -25.37 4.55 2.95
N ILE A 73 -25.38 5.79 2.48
CA ILE A 73 -24.28 6.74 2.58
C ILE A 73 -24.79 7.93 3.40
N LYS A 74 -24.20 8.18 4.56
CA LYS A 74 -24.58 9.29 5.45
C LYS A 74 -23.38 10.21 5.65
N PHE A 75 -23.55 11.50 5.40
CA PHE A 75 -22.47 12.47 5.55
C PHE A 75 -22.99 13.86 5.91
N LYS A 76 -22.15 14.66 6.56
CA LYS A 76 -22.44 16.09 6.81
C LYS A 76 -21.94 16.95 5.64
N TYR A 77 -22.78 17.84 5.15
CA TYR A 77 -22.44 18.85 4.14
C TYR A 77 -23.09 20.19 4.50
N ASN A 78 -22.30 21.25 4.57
CA ASN A 78 -22.73 22.59 5.02
C ASN A 78 -23.55 22.55 6.33
N GLY A 79 -23.10 21.74 7.30
CA GLY A 79 -23.77 21.56 8.60
C GLY A 79 -25.01 20.66 8.57
N LYS A 80 -25.55 20.33 7.39
CA LYS A 80 -26.72 19.46 7.22
C LYS A 80 -26.31 17.99 7.08
N LEU A 81 -27.04 17.10 7.74
CA LEU A 81 -26.92 15.65 7.50
C LEU A 81 -27.61 15.32 6.18
N MET A 82 -26.84 14.80 5.24
CA MET A 82 -27.30 14.29 3.96
C MET A 82 -27.29 12.76 4.00
N GLN A 83 -28.25 12.16 3.32
CA GLN A 83 -28.33 10.72 3.13
C GLN A 83 -28.56 10.43 1.65
N ALA A 84 -27.81 9.47 1.15
CA ALA A 84 -27.96 8.91 -0.19
C ALA A 84 -27.85 7.39 -0.10
N TRP A 85 -28.18 6.72 -1.19
CA TRP A 85 -28.05 5.28 -1.32
C TRP A 85 -27.42 4.92 -2.66
N THR A 86 -26.90 3.72 -2.73
CA THR A 86 -26.39 3.12 -3.97
C THR A 86 -26.86 1.68 -4.07
N ILE A 87 -27.25 1.27 -5.26
CA ILE A 87 -27.74 -0.09 -5.53
C ILE A 87 -26.55 -1.05 -5.53
N TRP A 88 -26.58 -2.06 -4.67
CA TRP A 88 -25.54 -3.08 -4.62
C TRP A 88 -25.49 -3.88 -5.92
N HIS A 89 -24.29 -4.13 -6.43
CA HIS A 89 -24.10 -4.83 -7.70
C HIS A 89 -24.25 -6.36 -7.60
N GLU A 90 -24.41 -6.94 -6.41
CA GLU A 90 -24.59 -8.39 -6.18
C GLU A 90 -23.50 -9.28 -6.81
N ASN A 91 -22.32 -8.73 -7.11
CA ASN A 91 -21.30 -9.36 -7.95
C ASN A 91 -21.77 -9.78 -9.37
N LYS A 92 -22.89 -9.26 -9.87
CA LYS A 92 -23.45 -9.52 -11.20
C LYS A 92 -23.04 -8.43 -12.21
N SER A 93 -22.59 -8.83 -13.40
CA SER A 93 -21.98 -7.92 -14.39
C SER A 93 -22.93 -6.84 -14.93
N ASP A 94 -24.18 -7.22 -15.15
CA ASP A 94 -25.28 -6.37 -15.61
C ASP A 94 -25.72 -5.35 -14.54
N HIS A 95 -25.56 -5.67 -13.26
CA HIS A 95 -25.86 -4.77 -12.15
C HIS A 95 -24.76 -3.73 -11.85
N LYS A 96 -23.53 -3.94 -12.36
CA LYS A 96 -22.40 -3.02 -12.13
C LYS A 96 -22.60 -1.68 -12.84
N GLY A 97 -22.30 -0.61 -12.11
CA GLY A 97 -22.29 0.72 -12.67
C GLY A 97 -21.17 0.96 -13.69
N PHE A 98 -21.31 2.04 -14.46
CA PHE A 98 -20.37 2.47 -15.49
C PHE A 98 -18.98 2.70 -14.92
N PHE A 99 -18.87 3.39 -13.77
CA PHE A 99 -17.59 3.64 -13.11
C PHE A 99 -16.91 2.34 -12.70
N LEU A 100 -17.68 1.37 -12.18
CA LEU A 100 -17.16 0.05 -11.84
C LEU A 100 -16.51 -0.64 -13.02
N LYS A 101 -17.23 -0.74 -14.14
CA LYS A 101 -16.77 -1.47 -15.33
C LYS A 101 -15.46 -0.90 -15.88
N ILE A 102 -15.33 0.43 -15.89
CA ILE A 102 -14.08 1.08 -16.31
C ILE A 102 -12.96 0.80 -15.30
N LEU A 103 -13.22 0.96 -14.00
CA LEU A 103 -12.21 0.73 -12.96
C LEU A 103 -11.74 -0.72 -12.92
N GLU A 104 -12.61 -1.70 -13.17
CA GLU A 104 -12.23 -3.11 -13.30
C GLU A 104 -11.28 -3.34 -14.48
N THR A 105 -11.58 -2.73 -15.62
CA THR A 105 -10.74 -2.81 -16.83
C THR A 105 -9.36 -2.21 -16.54
N LEU A 106 -9.32 -1.00 -15.97
CA LEU A 106 -8.08 -0.32 -15.60
C LEU A 106 -7.29 -1.11 -14.54
N LEU A 107 -7.96 -1.67 -13.53
CA LEU A 107 -7.32 -2.49 -12.51
C LEU A 107 -6.70 -3.75 -13.12
N SER A 108 -7.42 -4.43 -14.02
CA SER A 108 -6.92 -5.60 -14.75
C SER A 108 -5.69 -5.25 -15.58
N MET A 109 -5.74 -4.16 -16.37
CA MET A 109 -4.59 -3.66 -17.13
C MET A 109 -3.39 -3.37 -16.23
N ARG A 110 -3.63 -2.68 -15.10
CA ARG A 110 -2.58 -2.35 -14.14
C ARG A 110 -1.96 -3.60 -13.52
N ASN A 111 -2.76 -4.61 -13.19
CA ASN A 111 -2.27 -5.86 -12.62
C ASN A 111 -1.40 -6.63 -13.60
N LYS A 112 -1.78 -6.67 -14.89
CA LYS A 112 -0.95 -7.24 -15.96
C LYS A 112 0.40 -6.55 -16.08
N ILE A 113 0.41 -5.21 -16.05
CA ILE A 113 1.66 -4.43 -16.08
C ILE A 113 2.51 -4.68 -14.83
N LYS A 114 1.90 -4.75 -13.63
CA LYS A 114 2.61 -5.08 -12.39
C LYS A 114 3.21 -6.50 -12.41
N ALA A 115 2.53 -7.47 -13.02
CA ALA A 115 3.06 -8.82 -13.17
C ALA A 115 4.33 -8.83 -14.02
N GLN A 116 4.39 -8.02 -15.09
CA GLN A 116 5.59 -7.85 -15.91
C GLN A 116 6.73 -7.15 -15.15
N LEU A 117 6.42 -6.22 -14.23
CA LEU A 117 7.43 -5.53 -13.43
C LEU A 117 8.19 -6.43 -12.47
N LYS A 118 7.54 -7.45 -11.90
CA LYS A 118 8.13 -8.29 -10.85
C LYS A 118 9.46 -8.94 -11.28
N PRO A 119 9.55 -9.69 -12.39
CA PRO A 119 10.82 -10.30 -12.82
C PRO A 119 11.86 -9.26 -13.23
N ILE A 120 11.45 -8.17 -13.90
CA ILE A 120 12.37 -7.10 -14.34
C ILE A 120 12.94 -6.35 -13.14
N GLY A 121 12.14 -6.16 -12.08
CA GLY A 121 12.55 -5.56 -10.82
C GLY A 121 13.65 -6.36 -10.13
N LYS A 122 13.47 -7.69 -10.02
CA LYS A 122 14.51 -8.58 -9.48
C LYS A 122 15.80 -8.53 -10.31
N LYS A 123 15.67 -8.55 -11.64
CA LYS A 123 16.82 -8.40 -12.54
C LYS A 123 17.54 -7.07 -12.33
N LYS A 124 16.81 -5.95 -12.25
CA LYS A 124 17.35 -4.62 -11.94
C LYS A 124 18.06 -4.61 -10.59
N GLU A 125 17.47 -5.22 -9.57
CA GLU A 125 18.05 -5.30 -8.23
C GLU A 125 19.36 -6.08 -8.21
N TYR A 126 19.38 -7.32 -8.70
CA TYR A 126 20.57 -8.17 -8.67
C TYR A 126 21.70 -7.63 -9.54
N MET A 127 21.41 -7.09 -10.72
CA MET A 127 22.42 -6.40 -11.53
C MET A 127 22.93 -5.12 -10.84
N GLY A 128 22.06 -4.44 -10.08
CA GLY A 128 22.45 -3.27 -9.28
C GLY A 128 23.41 -3.62 -8.15
N LEU A 129 23.28 -4.81 -7.54
CA LEU A 129 24.25 -5.32 -6.55
C LEU A 129 25.63 -5.52 -7.17
N VAL A 130 25.69 -6.15 -8.36
CA VAL A 130 26.94 -6.33 -9.11
C VAL A 130 27.57 -4.97 -9.42
N LYS A 131 26.80 -4.04 -9.99
CA LYS A 131 27.29 -2.67 -10.26
C LYS A 131 27.85 -2.01 -9.00
N SER A 132 27.13 -2.06 -7.88
CA SER A 132 27.56 -1.41 -6.64
C SER A 132 28.88 -1.98 -6.10
N ARG A 133 29.17 -3.26 -6.30
CA ARG A 133 30.45 -3.86 -5.88
C ARG A 133 31.56 -3.51 -6.84
N MET A 134 31.27 -3.43 -8.13
CA MET A 134 32.23 -2.96 -9.14
C MET A 134 32.62 -1.49 -8.91
N ASP A 135 31.66 -0.62 -8.60
CA ASP A 135 31.93 0.79 -8.30
C ASP A 135 32.84 0.98 -7.06
N LEU A 136 32.88 -0.01 -6.16
CA LEU A 136 33.71 -0.01 -4.94
C LEU A 136 35.05 -0.72 -5.11
N ALA A 137 35.23 -1.48 -6.20
CA ALA A 137 36.45 -2.21 -6.45
C ALA A 137 37.56 -1.24 -6.90
N SER A 138 38.69 -1.27 -6.18
CA SER A 138 39.88 -0.47 -6.51
C SER A 138 40.71 -1.05 -7.66
N GLU A 139 40.43 -2.29 -8.07
CA GLU A 139 41.17 -3.04 -9.09
C GLU A 139 40.24 -3.52 -10.22
N SER A 140 40.83 -3.85 -11.37
CA SER A 140 40.12 -4.44 -12.51
C SER A 140 39.70 -5.89 -12.22
N ILE A 141 38.61 -6.06 -11.46
CA ILE A 141 38.03 -7.36 -11.12
C ILE A 141 37.10 -7.81 -12.26
N SER A 142 37.14 -9.09 -12.63
CA SER A 142 36.24 -9.66 -13.63
C SER A 142 34.78 -9.69 -13.14
N ILE A 143 33.82 -9.55 -14.05
CA ILE A 143 32.39 -9.65 -13.73
C ILE A 143 32.07 -10.99 -13.09
N ALA A 144 32.65 -12.08 -13.58
CA ALA A 144 32.49 -13.43 -13.03
C ALA A 144 32.81 -13.48 -11.52
N SER A 145 33.90 -12.85 -11.09
CA SER A 145 34.29 -12.84 -9.68
C SER A 145 33.30 -12.04 -8.82
N ILE A 146 32.85 -10.87 -9.31
CA ILE A 146 31.86 -10.06 -8.60
C ILE A 146 30.50 -10.77 -8.54
N ILE A 147 30.08 -11.44 -9.61
CA ILE A 147 28.84 -12.23 -9.60
C ILE A 147 28.94 -13.35 -8.56
N LYS A 148 30.05 -14.08 -8.50
CA LYS A 148 30.26 -15.13 -7.49
C LYS A 148 30.18 -14.56 -6.06
N ASP A 149 30.81 -13.42 -5.83
CA ASP A 149 30.71 -12.70 -4.56
C ASP A 149 29.25 -12.29 -4.26
N VAL A 150 28.52 -11.76 -5.25
CA VAL A 150 27.09 -11.39 -5.12
C VAL A 150 26.22 -12.60 -4.77
N LEU A 151 26.46 -13.75 -5.41
CA LEU A 151 25.77 -15.00 -5.10
C LEU A 151 26.05 -15.47 -3.68
N SER A 152 27.29 -15.31 -3.18
CA SER A 152 27.64 -15.68 -1.81
C SER A 152 26.91 -14.88 -0.73
N SER A 153 26.34 -13.72 -1.10
CA SER A 153 25.54 -12.89 -0.20
C SER A 153 24.04 -13.21 -0.19
N ALA A 154 23.61 -14.22 -0.94
CA ALA A 154 22.23 -14.67 -0.92
C ALA A 154 21.84 -15.20 0.47
N LYS A 155 20.60 -14.94 0.89
CA LYS A 155 20.13 -15.22 2.25
C LYS A 155 19.71 -16.66 2.44
N ASP A 156 19.27 -17.29 1.35
CA ASP A 156 18.86 -18.68 1.33
C ASP A 156 19.13 -19.32 -0.04
N THR A 157 18.96 -20.64 -0.11
CA THR A 157 19.19 -21.44 -1.31
C THR A 157 18.25 -21.07 -2.48
N LYS A 158 17.05 -20.57 -2.19
CA LYS A 158 16.05 -20.19 -3.20
C LYS A 158 16.39 -18.85 -3.83
N GLU A 159 16.77 -17.86 -3.03
CA GLU A 159 17.29 -16.58 -3.50
C GLU A 159 18.58 -16.80 -4.28
N HIS A 160 19.50 -17.62 -3.78
CA HIS A 160 20.74 -17.97 -4.50
C HIS A 160 20.45 -18.55 -5.89
N ALA A 161 19.56 -19.55 -5.98
CA ALA A 161 19.19 -20.16 -7.26
C ALA A 161 18.53 -19.15 -8.22
N GLU A 162 17.69 -18.25 -7.71
CA GLU A 162 17.07 -17.21 -8.52
C GLU A 162 18.08 -16.16 -9.02
N MET A 163 18.98 -15.70 -8.13
CA MET A 163 20.06 -14.77 -8.49
C MET A 163 20.98 -15.39 -9.53
N ALA A 164 21.41 -16.64 -9.32
CA ALA A 164 22.27 -17.36 -10.26
C ALA A 164 21.62 -17.44 -11.63
N LYS A 165 20.35 -17.88 -11.71
CA LYS A 165 19.61 -17.95 -12.97
C LYS A 165 19.51 -16.60 -13.71
N ILE A 166 19.41 -15.50 -12.96
CA ILE A 166 19.28 -14.15 -13.54
C ILE A 166 20.64 -13.59 -13.99
N LEU A 167 21.71 -13.88 -13.24
CA LEU A 167 23.03 -13.30 -13.44
C LEU A 167 23.95 -14.13 -14.34
N ASP A 168 23.74 -15.43 -14.43
CA ASP A 168 24.51 -16.37 -15.25
C ASP A 168 24.73 -15.89 -16.70
N PRO A 169 23.72 -15.33 -17.41
CA PRO A 169 23.91 -14.82 -18.78
C PRO A 169 24.86 -13.62 -18.92
N PHE A 170 25.38 -13.09 -17.80
CA PHE A 170 26.23 -11.91 -17.77
C PHE A 170 27.67 -12.19 -17.32
N ILE A 171 28.00 -13.44 -16.95
CA ILE A 171 29.29 -13.82 -16.37
C ILE A 171 30.48 -13.46 -17.29
N ASP A 172 30.32 -13.67 -18.59
CA ASP A 172 31.38 -13.48 -19.59
C ASP A 172 31.40 -12.09 -20.23
N LEU A 173 30.59 -11.15 -19.75
CA LEU A 173 30.53 -9.80 -20.33
C LEU A 173 31.70 -8.92 -19.91
N SER A 174 32.05 -7.97 -20.78
CA SER A 174 32.84 -6.80 -20.40
C SER A 174 32.03 -5.89 -19.47
N TYR A 175 32.73 -5.07 -18.67
CA TYR A 175 32.06 -4.09 -17.80
C TYR A 175 31.16 -3.14 -18.59
N ASP A 176 31.65 -2.62 -19.71
CA ASP A 176 30.90 -1.69 -20.56
C ASP A 176 29.62 -2.33 -21.10
N ASP A 177 29.69 -3.59 -21.55
CA ASP A 177 28.52 -4.29 -22.06
C ASP A 177 27.53 -4.64 -20.95
N PHE A 178 28.03 -5.02 -19.77
CA PHE A 178 27.20 -5.20 -18.59
C PHE A 178 26.45 -3.91 -18.22
N ILE A 179 27.13 -2.76 -18.20
CA ILE A 179 26.52 -1.46 -17.90
C ILE A 179 25.49 -1.06 -18.95
N LYS A 180 25.74 -1.31 -20.24
CA LYS A 180 24.73 -1.10 -21.30
C LYS A 180 23.48 -1.96 -21.06
N LYS A 181 23.66 -3.25 -20.73
CA LYS A 181 22.54 -4.15 -20.42
C LYS A 181 21.80 -3.72 -19.16
N TYR A 182 22.53 -3.35 -18.10
CA TYR A 182 21.95 -2.85 -16.85
C TYR A 182 21.12 -1.58 -17.08
N SER A 183 21.64 -0.63 -17.87
CA SER A 183 20.95 0.61 -18.22
C SER A 183 19.67 0.33 -19.02
N SER A 184 19.71 -0.61 -19.96
CA SER A 184 18.52 -1.06 -20.72
C SER A 184 17.46 -1.71 -19.83
N VAL A 185 17.86 -2.53 -18.85
CA VAL A 185 16.97 -3.12 -17.85
C VAL A 185 16.36 -2.03 -16.96
N CYS A 186 17.15 -1.07 -16.52
CA CYS A 186 16.67 0.07 -15.73
C CYS A 186 15.62 0.88 -16.50
N PHE A 187 15.93 1.27 -17.74
CA PHE A 187 15.01 2.00 -18.60
C PHE A 187 13.69 1.25 -18.81
N THR A 188 13.77 -0.06 -19.10
CA THR A 188 12.59 -0.91 -19.28
C THR A 188 11.74 -0.96 -18.02
N TYR A 189 12.37 -1.17 -16.86
CA TYR A 189 11.68 -1.15 -15.57
C TYR A 189 10.99 0.19 -15.32
N ASP A 190 11.70 1.30 -15.50
CA ASP A 190 11.20 2.64 -15.20
C ASP A 190 10.08 3.05 -16.17
N SER A 191 10.16 2.65 -17.44
CA SER A 191 9.09 2.84 -18.43
C SER A 191 7.81 2.08 -18.05
N ILE A 192 7.91 0.78 -17.73
CA ILE A 192 6.76 -0.03 -17.32
C ILE A 192 6.20 0.45 -15.98
N ASN A 193 7.05 0.86 -15.04
CA ASN A 193 6.64 1.41 -13.76
C ASN A 193 5.89 2.74 -13.95
N SER A 194 6.32 3.57 -14.89
CA SER A 194 5.61 4.81 -15.25
C SER A 194 4.21 4.52 -15.80
N LYS A 195 4.05 3.48 -16.65
CA LYS A 195 2.74 3.05 -17.14
C LYS A 195 1.79 2.62 -16.01
N GLN A 196 2.23 1.79 -15.06
CA GLN A 196 1.35 1.41 -13.93
C GLN A 196 1.01 2.58 -13.01
N LYS A 197 1.94 3.53 -12.82
CA LYS A 197 1.69 4.76 -12.05
C LYS A 197 0.66 5.65 -12.74
N ALA A 198 0.73 5.79 -14.07
CA ALA A 198 -0.23 6.54 -14.86
C ALA A 198 -1.64 5.95 -14.73
N ILE A 199 -1.78 4.62 -14.83
CA ILE A 199 -3.08 3.96 -14.64
C ILE A 199 -3.58 4.16 -13.19
N LYS A 200 -2.71 4.02 -12.18
CA LYS A 200 -3.08 4.29 -10.77
C LYS A 200 -3.63 5.72 -10.61
N LEU A 201 -2.94 6.71 -11.19
CA LEU A 201 -3.35 8.11 -11.14
C LEU A 201 -4.70 8.31 -11.82
N TYR A 202 -4.89 7.71 -12.99
CA TYR A 202 -6.15 7.78 -13.74
C TYR A 202 -7.31 7.15 -12.96
N MET A 203 -7.12 5.98 -12.36
CA MET A 203 -8.13 5.36 -11.49
C MET A 203 -8.50 6.25 -10.31
N ASN A 204 -7.51 6.88 -9.66
CA ASN A 204 -7.75 7.80 -8.54
C ASN A 204 -8.46 9.10 -8.96
N SER A 205 -8.45 9.44 -10.25
CA SER A 205 -9.15 10.62 -10.76
C SER A 205 -10.67 10.49 -10.73
N PHE A 206 -11.23 9.27 -10.73
CA PHE A 206 -12.68 9.02 -10.66
C PHE A 206 -13.31 9.66 -9.43
N TYR A 207 -12.66 9.53 -8.27
CA TYR A 207 -13.07 10.24 -7.07
C TYR A 207 -13.04 11.77 -7.27
N SER A 208 -11.95 12.27 -7.85
CA SER A 208 -11.72 13.71 -8.01
C SER A 208 -12.78 14.35 -8.92
N VAL A 209 -13.14 13.71 -10.03
CA VAL A 209 -14.16 14.23 -10.96
C VAL A 209 -15.54 14.30 -10.30
N THR A 210 -15.91 13.33 -9.46
CA THR A 210 -17.20 13.39 -8.74
C THR A 210 -17.29 14.49 -7.70
N SER A 211 -16.15 15.00 -7.23
CA SER A 211 -16.08 16.03 -6.19
C SER A 211 -16.10 17.46 -6.73
N ARG A 212 -15.98 17.62 -8.06
CA ARG A 212 -15.80 18.90 -8.74
C ARG A 212 -17.08 19.38 -9.39
N SER A 213 -17.61 20.53 -8.97
CA SER A 213 -18.88 21.08 -9.48
C SER A 213 -18.88 21.42 -10.97
N ASP A 214 -17.70 21.57 -11.58
CA ASP A 214 -17.52 21.81 -13.02
C ASP A 214 -17.40 20.51 -13.84
N SER A 215 -17.43 19.34 -13.19
CA SER A 215 -17.39 18.05 -13.88
C SER A 215 -18.79 17.62 -14.34
N PRO A 216 -18.94 17.05 -15.55
CA PRO A 216 -20.20 16.43 -15.97
C PRO A 216 -20.59 15.21 -15.12
N PHE A 217 -19.65 14.68 -14.32
CA PHE A 217 -19.89 13.58 -13.39
C PHE A 217 -19.93 14.05 -11.93
N TYR A 218 -20.16 15.35 -11.69
CA TYR A 218 -20.30 15.88 -10.34
C TYR A 218 -21.45 15.18 -9.62
N GLU A 219 -21.13 14.46 -8.55
CA GLU A 219 -22.11 13.78 -7.70
C GLU A 219 -21.57 13.76 -6.28
N LEU A 220 -22.09 14.66 -5.46
CA LEU A 220 -21.63 14.86 -4.09
C LEU A 220 -21.82 13.60 -3.23
N GLY A 221 -22.88 12.83 -3.47
CA GLY A 221 -23.14 11.57 -2.77
C GLY A 221 -22.04 10.55 -3.00
N ILE A 222 -21.49 10.46 -4.21
CA ILE A 222 -20.36 9.58 -4.53
C ILE A 222 -19.09 10.09 -3.85
N ALA A 223 -18.75 11.36 -4.02
CA ALA A 223 -17.52 11.92 -3.44
C ALA A 223 -17.50 11.76 -1.90
N ARG A 224 -18.65 12.00 -1.25
CA ARG A 224 -18.78 11.87 0.21
C ARG A 224 -18.89 10.41 0.65
N GLY A 225 -19.53 9.56 -0.16
CA GLY A 225 -19.57 8.12 0.06
C GLY A 225 -18.19 7.49 0.05
N VAL A 226 -17.32 7.88 -0.89
CA VAL A 226 -15.94 7.40 -0.93
C VAL A 226 -15.18 7.73 0.36
N ILE A 227 -15.29 8.98 0.83
CA ILE A 227 -14.61 9.41 2.05
C ILE A 227 -15.18 8.70 3.28
N SER A 228 -16.51 8.68 3.44
CA SER A 228 -17.16 8.07 4.62
C SER A 228 -16.84 6.59 4.70
N ALA A 229 -16.99 5.86 3.58
CA ALA A 229 -16.66 4.45 3.52
C ALA A 229 -15.17 4.20 3.84
N GLY A 230 -14.26 5.05 3.37
CA GLY A 230 -12.83 4.93 3.72
C GLY A 230 -12.61 5.03 5.23
N GLN A 231 -13.24 6.02 5.87
CA GLN A 231 -13.15 6.21 7.33
C GLN A 231 -13.80 5.08 8.12
N GLU A 232 -14.94 4.57 7.66
CA GLU A 232 -15.62 3.44 8.30
C GLU A 232 -14.81 2.15 8.18
N ASN A 233 -14.27 1.86 7.00
CA ASN A 233 -13.50 0.64 6.77
C ASN A 233 -12.16 0.65 7.53
N ILE A 234 -11.45 1.78 7.61
CA ILE A 234 -10.20 1.84 8.40
C ILE A 234 -10.47 1.68 9.90
N LYS A 235 -11.58 2.26 10.42
CA LYS A 235 -12.01 2.05 11.81
C LYS A 235 -12.38 0.60 12.09
N LEU A 236 -13.14 0.00 11.17
CA LEU A 236 -13.55 -1.40 11.25
C LEU A 236 -12.33 -2.33 11.32
N VAL A 237 -11.32 -2.12 10.48
CA VAL A 237 -10.07 -2.89 10.53
C VAL A 237 -9.31 -2.60 11.83
N ALA A 238 -9.23 -1.34 12.27
CA ALA A 238 -8.57 -0.98 13.53
C ALA A 238 -9.21 -1.68 14.75
N GLU A 239 -10.54 -1.75 14.80
CA GLU A 239 -11.25 -2.49 15.85
C GLU A 239 -11.00 -3.99 15.76
N TYR A 240 -10.99 -4.55 14.54
CA TYR A 240 -10.71 -5.97 14.31
C TYR A 240 -9.31 -6.37 14.81
N VAL A 241 -8.27 -5.59 14.47
CA VAL A 241 -6.89 -5.90 14.90
C VAL A 241 -6.70 -5.70 16.41
N LYS A 242 -7.32 -4.66 17.00
CA LYS A 242 -7.30 -4.45 18.46
C LYS A 242 -7.94 -5.60 19.22
N LYS A 243 -9.09 -6.12 18.75
CA LYS A 243 -9.76 -7.28 19.37
C LYS A 243 -8.91 -8.56 19.33
N LYS A 244 -7.99 -8.66 18.36
CA LYS A 244 -7.00 -9.75 18.28
C LYS A 244 -5.72 -9.50 19.11
N GLY A 245 -5.64 -8.37 19.82
CA GLY A 245 -4.51 -8.03 20.69
C GLY A 245 -3.34 -7.33 20.00
N PHE A 246 -3.44 -7.02 18.70
CA PHE A 246 -2.38 -6.29 18.00
C PHE A 246 -2.34 -4.82 18.43
N GLY A 247 -1.12 -4.30 18.61
CA GLY A 247 -0.91 -2.89 18.91
C GLY A 247 -1.10 -2.02 17.66
N ILE A 248 -1.66 -0.82 17.83
CA ILE A 248 -1.72 0.20 16.77
C ILE A 248 -0.84 1.38 17.18
N LYS A 249 0.27 1.58 16.48
CA LYS A 249 1.22 2.68 16.73
C LYS A 249 0.83 3.96 16.00
N TYR A 250 0.28 3.84 14.80
CA TYR A 250 -0.09 4.99 13.98
C TYR A 250 -1.18 4.59 12.96
N SER A 251 -2.02 5.53 12.56
CA SER A 251 -2.88 5.35 11.38
C SER A 251 -2.98 6.63 10.57
N ASN A 252 -3.28 6.49 9.29
CA ASN A 252 -3.64 7.62 8.43
C ASN A 252 -4.95 7.29 7.66
N THR A 253 -5.18 7.98 6.54
CA THR A 253 -6.36 7.81 5.68
C THR A 253 -6.61 6.38 5.22
N ASP A 254 -5.56 5.62 4.90
CA ASP A 254 -5.61 4.35 4.19
C ASP A 254 -4.76 3.24 4.82
N SER A 255 -3.92 3.56 5.81
CA SER A 255 -2.97 2.62 6.41
C SER A 255 -3.01 2.59 7.94
N LEU A 256 -2.70 1.41 8.48
CA LEU A 256 -2.46 1.14 9.89
C LEU A 256 -1.01 0.68 10.08
N TYR A 257 -0.36 1.18 11.12
CA TYR A 257 0.97 0.77 11.55
C TYR A 257 0.83 -0.02 12.84
N LEU A 258 1.14 -1.32 12.75
CA LEU A 258 0.83 -2.31 13.76
C LEU A 258 2.08 -2.90 14.39
N THR A 259 1.98 -3.37 15.64
CA THR A 259 2.99 -4.19 16.31
C THR A 259 2.39 -5.56 16.66
N CYS A 260 3.21 -6.61 16.68
CA CYS A 260 2.78 -7.91 17.20
C CYS A 260 2.53 -7.85 18.72
N LEU A 261 1.96 -8.94 19.25
CA LEU A 261 1.85 -9.15 20.68
C LEU A 261 3.21 -9.51 21.27
N ASP A 262 3.47 -9.08 22.51
CA ASP A 262 4.75 -9.31 23.21
C ASP A 262 5.12 -10.81 23.27
N PHE A 263 4.12 -11.70 23.43
CA PHE A 263 4.35 -13.15 23.47
C PHE A 263 5.01 -13.73 22.21
N CYS A 264 4.87 -13.04 21.06
CA CYS A 264 5.50 -13.46 19.82
C CYS A 264 7.03 -13.45 19.93
N TYR A 265 7.59 -12.65 20.84
CA TYR A 265 9.03 -12.44 20.98
C TYR A 265 9.63 -13.11 22.21
N GLU A 266 8.82 -13.62 23.15
CA GLU A 266 9.23 -14.17 24.46
C GLU A 266 10.44 -15.12 24.38
N LYS A 267 10.40 -16.09 23.46
CA LYS A 267 11.48 -17.06 23.27
C LYS A 267 12.83 -16.38 23.03
N TYR A 268 12.85 -15.38 22.15
CA TYR A 268 14.08 -14.71 21.74
C TYR A 268 14.46 -13.57 22.68
N GLU A 269 13.48 -12.96 23.35
CA GLU A 269 13.71 -12.00 24.43
C GLU A 269 14.42 -12.67 25.62
N LEU A 270 13.96 -13.86 26.03
CA LEU A 270 14.64 -14.68 27.05
C LEU A 270 16.06 -15.07 26.62
N ALA A 271 16.23 -15.52 25.38
CA ALA A 271 17.56 -15.88 24.85
C ALA A 271 18.52 -14.67 24.82
N TYR A 272 18.02 -13.49 24.46
CA TYR A 272 18.81 -12.26 24.46
C TYR A 272 19.17 -11.81 25.88
N ASN A 273 18.22 -11.83 26.81
CA ASN A 273 18.45 -11.46 28.21
C ASN A 273 19.45 -12.41 28.90
N ASN A 274 19.44 -13.68 28.54
CA ASN A 274 20.42 -14.67 29.01
C ASN A 274 21.76 -14.60 28.26
N SER A 275 21.96 -13.63 27.37
CA SER A 275 23.18 -13.45 26.55
C SER A 275 23.54 -14.66 25.67
N THR A 276 22.55 -15.50 25.34
CA THR A 276 22.75 -16.68 24.47
C THR A 276 22.74 -16.36 22.99
N ILE A 277 22.19 -15.21 22.59
CA ILE A 277 22.21 -14.72 21.21
C ILE A 277 22.67 -13.25 21.18
N SER A 278 23.26 -12.84 20.07
CA SER A 278 23.61 -11.45 19.83
C SER A 278 22.36 -10.58 19.61
N LYS A 279 22.53 -9.26 19.74
CA LYS A 279 21.46 -8.29 19.45
C LYS A 279 20.99 -8.36 17.99
N LEU A 280 21.91 -8.61 17.06
CA LEU A 280 21.58 -8.70 15.64
C LEU A 280 20.75 -9.95 15.35
N GLU A 281 21.11 -11.09 15.94
CA GLU A 281 20.31 -12.32 15.85
C GLU A 281 18.91 -12.12 16.46
N TYR A 282 18.84 -11.51 17.65
CA TYR A 282 17.56 -11.17 18.29
C TYR A 282 16.65 -10.34 17.37
N TRP A 283 17.17 -9.22 16.86
CA TRP A 283 16.42 -8.33 15.96
C TRP A 283 16.03 -9.00 14.65
N THR A 284 16.90 -9.85 14.11
CA THR A 284 16.65 -10.63 12.89
C THR A 284 15.44 -11.55 13.09
N GLU A 285 15.41 -12.29 14.20
CA GLU A 285 14.33 -13.22 14.51
C GLU A 285 13.01 -12.49 14.80
N MET A 286 13.05 -11.36 15.52
CA MET A 286 11.88 -10.51 15.73
C MET A 286 11.24 -10.05 14.40
N VAL A 287 12.06 -9.60 13.45
CA VAL A 287 11.57 -9.18 12.13
C VAL A 287 10.97 -10.36 11.37
N LYS A 288 11.60 -11.54 11.37
CA LYS A 288 11.05 -12.75 10.72
C LYS A 288 9.67 -13.09 11.25
N ILE A 289 9.54 -13.21 12.57
CA ILE A 289 8.28 -13.52 13.25
C ILE A 289 7.22 -12.48 12.87
N THR A 290 7.60 -11.19 12.86
CA THR A 290 6.68 -10.11 12.50
C THR A 290 6.18 -10.24 11.06
N ILE A 291 7.05 -10.52 10.10
CA ILE A 291 6.67 -10.71 8.69
C ILE A 291 5.64 -11.85 8.58
N GLU A 292 5.92 -13.00 9.19
CA GLU A 292 5.04 -14.17 9.13
C GLU A 292 3.68 -13.93 9.80
N VAL A 293 3.68 -13.35 11.00
CA VAL A 293 2.45 -13.05 11.76
C VAL A 293 1.60 -12.02 11.02
N MET A 294 2.23 -10.98 10.47
CA MET A 294 1.52 -9.92 9.77
C MET A 294 1.00 -10.36 8.41
N GLU A 295 1.66 -11.30 7.73
CA GLU A 295 1.12 -11.92 6.53
C GLU A 295 -0.16 -12.71 6.83
N LYS A 296 -0.17 -13.50 7.91
CA LYS A 296 -1.37 -14.21 8.38
C LYS A 296 -2.49 -13.21 8.72
N LEU A 297 -2.18 -12.17 9.51
CA LEU A 297 -3.14 -11.13 9.89
C LEU A 297 -3.72 -10.42 8.65
N ARG A 298 -2.89 -10.08 7.66
CA ARG A 298 -3.35 -9.46 6.40
C ARG A 298 -4.38 -10.34 5.68
N ASN A 299 -4.15 -11.65 5.61
CA ASN A 299 -5.07 -12.58 4.97
C ASN A 299 -6.39 -12.70 5.75
N GLU A 300 -6.33 -12.71 7.08
CA GLU A 300 -7.51 -12.68 7.94
C GLU A 300 -8.31 -11.38 7.77
N ILE A 301 -7.65 -10.22 7.76
CA ILE A 301 -8.30 -8.91 7.52
C ILE A 301 -8.99 -8.91 6.16
N ASN A 302 -8.33 -9.40 5.11
CA ASN A 302 -8.94 -9.47 3.77
C ASN A 302 -10.16 -10.40 3.74
N THR A 303 -10.12 -11.52 4.46
CA THR A 303 -11.28 -12.42 4.62
C THR A 303 -12.42 -11.72 5.36
N PHE A 304 -12.10 -11.03 6.46
CA PHE A 304 -13.06 -10.24 7.22
C PHE A 304 -13.71 -9.12 6.39
N LEU A 305 -12.91 -8.37 5.62
CA LEU A 305 -13.41 -7.33 4.72
C LEU A 305 -14.33 -7.89 3.65
N LYS A 306 -13.97 -9.03 3.03
CA LYS A 306 -14.80 -9.72 2.04
C LYS A 306 -16.16 -10.13 2.63
N LEU A 307 -16.18 -10.67 3.85
CA LEU A 307 -17.42 -11.06 4.53
C LEU A 307 -18.31 -9.84 4.84
N LYS A 308 -17.70 -8.71 5.21
CA LYS A 308 -18.42 -7.48 5.57
C LYS A 308 -18.95 -6.74 4.36
N SER A 309 -18.16 -6.62 3.29
CA SER A 309 -18.53 -5.90 2.07
C SER A 309 -19.28 -6.75 1.06
N ARG A 310 -19.23 -8.09 1.20
CA ARG A 310 -19.71 -9.07 0.22
C ARG A 310 -19.05 -8.92 -1.16
N SER A 311 -17.82 -8.40 -1.19
CA SER A 311 -17.07 -8.07 -2.41
C SER A 311 -15.56 -8.26 -2.22
N ASP A 312 -14.84 -8.53 -3.31
CA ASP A 312 -13.40 -8.79 -3.33
C ASP A 312 -12.53 -7.57 -3.71
N TYR A 313 -13.14 -6.40 -3.95
CA TYR A 313 -12.37 -5.22 -4.39
C TYR A 313 -11.60 -4.55 -3.26
N LEU A 314 -12.18 -4.46 -2.06
CA LEU A 314 -11.54 -3.81 -0.93
C LEU A 314 -10.57 -4.77 -0.23
N LYS A 315 -9.27 -4.49 -0.35
CA LYS A 315 -8.19 -5.32 0.20
C LYS A 315 -7.11 -4.47 0.86
N ILE A 316 -6.53 -5.00 1.93
CA ILE A 316 -5.33 -4.48 2.56
C ILE A 316 -4.09 -5.23 2.03
N ALA A 317 -3.05 -4.46 1.75
CA ALA A 317 -1.75 -4.91 1.28
C ALA A 317 -0.69 -4.61 2.34
N TYR A 318 0.36 -5.41 2.33
CA TYR A 318 1.54 -5.18 3.13
C TYR A 318 2.39 -4.08 2.47
N GLU A 319 2.79 -3.04 3.20
CA GLU A 319 3.80 -2.08 2.74
C GLU A 319 5.20 -2.60 3.06
N GLU A 320 5.55 -2.61 4.35
CA GLU A 320 6.86 -2.94 4.87
C GLU A 320 6.82 -3.14 6.39
N VAL A 321 7.81 -3.85 6.93
CA VAL A 321 8.16 -3.82 8.35
C VAL A 321 9.28 -2.79 8.53
N LEU A 322 9.14 -1.89 9.49
CA LEU A 322 10.15 -0.92 9.87
C LEU A 322 10.73 -1.29 11.24
N PHE A 323 12.05 -1.51 11.31
CA PHE A 323 12.70 -1.78 12.59
C PHE A 323 14.22 -1.49 12.61
N PRO A 324 14.72 -0.63 13.51
CA PRO A 324 13.96 0.31 14.35
C PRO A 324 13.31 1.42 13.50
N VAL A 325 12.36 2.13 14.10
CA VAL A 325 11.64 3.23 13.44
C VAL A 325 11.50 4.44 14.36
N VAL A 326 11.59 5.64 13.81
CA VAL A 326 11.42 6.91 14.53
C VAL A 326 10.20 7.63 14.00
N PHE A 327 9.25 7.94 14.88
CA PHE A 327 8.10 8.78 14.58
C PHE A 327 8.33 10.19 15.10
N THR A 328 8.21 11.20 14.23
CA THR A 328 8.35 12.62 14.62
C THR A 328 7.02 13.38 14.53
N GLY A 329 6.03 12.78 13.86
CA GLY A 329 4.65 13.28 13.83
C GLY A 329 3.79 12.59 12.78
N LYS A 330 2.57 13.10 12.59
CA LYS A 330 1.66 12.62 11.56
C LYS A 330 2.33 12.73 10.18
N LYS A 331 2.39 11.60 9.46
CA LYS A 331 3.06 11.46 8.16
C LYS A 331 4.55 11.83 8.18
N LYS A 332 5.20 11.85 9.34
CA LYS A 332 6.62 12.15 9.50
C LYS A 332 7.32 11.05 10.30
N TYR A 333 8.02 10.16 9.59
CA TYR A 333 8.75 9.06 10.22
C TYR A 333 9.82 8.50 9.28
N PHE A 334 10.80 7.82 9.86
CA PHE A 334 11.86 7.13 9.15
C PHE A 334 12.30 5.88 9.90
N GLY A 335 12.82 4.88 9.19
CA GLY A 335 13.26 3.63 9.79
C GLY A 335 13.96 2.73 8.78
N ILE A 336 14.41 1.56 9.24
CA ILE A 336 15.03 0.57 8.37
C ILE A 336 13.94 -0.33 7.79
N PRO A 337 13.75 -0.39 6.45
CA PRO A 337 12.71 -1.20 5.83
C PRO A 337 13.14 -2.66 5.62
N HIS A 338 12.28 -3.55 6.07
CA HIS A 338 12.29 -4.99 5.83
C HIS A 338 11.08 -5.34 4.96
N LYS A 339 11.35 -5.68 3.70
CA LYS A 339 10.31 -6.01 2.71
C LYS A 339 10.19 -7.52 2.58
N ASP A 340 10.76 -8.07 1.51
CA ASP A 340 10.75 -9.51 1.25
C ASP A 340 11.85 -10.24 2.02
N ALA A 341 12.82 -9.51 2.55
CA ALA A 341 13.92 -10.07 3.31
C ALA A 341 14.46 -9.09 4.34
N ILE A 342 15.08 -9.64 5.38
CA ILE A 342 15.64 -8.86 6.50
C ILE A 342 16.82 -8.05 5.99
N ASN A 343 16.85 -6.79 6.37
CA ASN A 343 17.90 -5.86 5.98
C ASN A 343 18.20 -4.93 7.15
N PHE A 344 19.38 -5.03 7.74
CA PHE A 344 19.88 -4.06 8.71
C PHE A 344 20.98 -3.16 8.12
N ASP A 345 21.11 -3.12 6.80
CA ASP A 345 22.00 -2.17 6.12
C ASP A 345 21.44 -0.74 6.21
N LEU A 346 22.21 0.14 6.84
CA LEU A 346 21.87 1.54 7.06
C LEU A 346 21.93 2.40 5.78
N LYS A 347 22.43 1.87 4.66
CA LYS A 347 22.59 2.62 3.40
C LYS A 347 21.26 3.10 2.79
N LYS A 348 20.12 2.49 3.14
CA LYS A 348 18.79 2.88 2.60
C LYS A 348 17.73 2.95 3.70
N LEU A 349 17.60 4.13 4.30
CA LEU A 349 16.50 4.43 5.21
C LEU A 349 15.19 4.64 4.42
N PHE A 350 14.10 4.11 4.97
CA PHE A 350 12.76 4.53 4.58
C PHE A 350 12.49 5.88 5.23
N VAL A 351 12.02 6.86 4.45
CA VAL A 351 11.74 8.21 4.93
C VAL A 351 10.39 8.68 4.36
N LYS A 352 9.49 9.13 5.25
CA LYS A 352 8.20 9.73 4.86
C LYS A 352 8.03 11.09 5.50
N GLY A 353 7.82 12.11 4.66
CA GLY A 353 7.41 13.46 5.06
C GLY A 353 8.40 14.28 5.90
N ILE A 354 9.63 13.77 6.09
CA ILE A 354 10.73 14.52 6.70
C ILE A 354 11.23 15.56 5.70
N ASP A 355 11.66 16.70 6.22
CA ASP A 355 11.98 17.87 5.41
C ASP A 355 13.15 17.62 4.43
N THR A 356 13.99 16.62 4.68
CA THR A 356 15.04 16.13 3.74
C THR A 356 14.49 15.56 2.43
N VAL A 357 13.21 15.17 2.37
CA VAL A 357 12.54 14.63 1.17
C VAL A 357 11.64 15.66 0.50
N LYS A 358 11.46 16.84 1.11
CA LYS A 358 10.75 17.93 0.45
C LYS A 358 11.71 18.62 -0.51
N GLN A 359 11.39 18.61 -1.80
CA GLN A 359 11.90 19.64 -2.69
C GLN A 359 11.43 20.97 -2.09
N VAL A 360 12.36 21.72 -1.51
CA VAL A 360 12.13 23.11 -1.16
C VAL A 360 11.71 23.77 -2.47
N LYS A 361 10.44 24.13 -2.58
CA LYS A 361 10.02 25.10 -3.59
C LYS A 361 10.66 26.42 -3.16
N SER A 362 11.82 26.74 -3.74
CA SER A 362 12.30 28.12 -3.81
C SER A 362 11.31 28.97 -4.60
#